data_AF-K1T020-F1
#
_entry.id   AF-K1T020-F1
#
_cell.length_a   1.000
_cell.length_b   1.000
_cell.length_c   1.000
_cell.angle_alpha   90.00
_cell.angle_beta   90.00
_cell.angle_gamma   90.00
#
_symmetry.space_group_name_H-M   'P 1'
#
loop_
_entity.id
_entity.type
_entity.pdbx_description
1 polymer ?
#
loop_
_entity_poly.entity_id
_entity_poly.type
_entity_poly.pdbx_seq_one_letter_code
_entity_poly.pdbx_strand_id
1 'polypeptide(L)'
;MAVKTEKPDGILLGEVWEDATTKFSYGTRRRYLLGVQLDSVMNYPFAEAVTDFARNGVAESFESSVMTIIENYPKEALDVLMNHIGTHDTERAITKIAGEKSDYRDRQWQ
;
A
#
# COMPACT_ATOMS: atom_id res chain seq x y z
N MET A 1 13.50 -19.93 -1.22
CA MET A 1 12.17 -19.73 -0.58
C MET A 1 11.24 -20.81 -1.11
N ALA A 2 10.44 -21.46 -0.26
CA ALA A 2 9.60 -22.61 -0.66
C ALA A 2 8.73 -22.32 -1.90
N VAL A 3 8.11 -21.14 -1.97
CA VAL A 3 7.30 -20.70 -3.13
C VAL A 3 8.10 -20.73 -4.43
N LYS A 4 9.31 -20.15 -4.44
CA LYS A 4 10.16 -20.10 -5.66
C LYS A 4 10.73 -21.47 -6.04
N THR A 5 10.81 -22.41 -5.09
CA THR A 5 11.22 -23.80 -5.36
C THR A 5 10.10 -24.60 -6.03
N GLU A 6 8.86 -24.48 -5.54
CA GLU A 6 7.70 -25.20 -6.08
C GLU A 6 7.14 -24.54 -7.35
N LYS A 7 7.16 -23.20 -7.40
CA LYS A 7 6.63 -22.40 -8.50
C LYS A 7 7.56 -21.21 -8.77
N PRO A 8 8.52 -21.32 -9.70
CA PRO A 8 9.51 -20.28 -9.97
C PRO A 8 8.91 -18.92 -10.36
N ASP A 9 7.77 -18.92 -11.04
CA ASP A 9 6.97 -17.75 -11.43
C ASP A 9 5.97 -17.29 -10.35
N GLY A 10 5.92 -17.98 -9.20
CA GLY A 10 5.04 -17.64 -8.10
C GLY A 10 5.38 -16.28 -7.50
N ILE A 11 4.37 -15.43 -7.33
CA ILE A 11 4.51 -14.12 -6.70
C ILE A 11 4.28 -14.23 -5.18
N LEU A 12 5.15 -13.60 -4.41
CA LEU A 12 4.99 -13.42 -2.98
C LEU A 12 4.65 -11.97 -2.68
N LEU A 13 3.35 -11.74 -2.51
CA LEU A 13 2.77 -10.46 -2.14
C LEU A 13 2.57 -10.40 -0.62
N GLY A 14 3.09 -9.36 0.03
CA GLY A 14 2.85 -9.12 1.45
C GLY A 14 1.81 -8.04 1.70
N GLU A 15 1.01 -8.24 2.75
CA GLU A 15 0.14 -7.20 3.28
C GLU A 15 0.93 -6.29 4.22
N VAL A 16 1.26 -5.09 3.75
CA VAL A 16 2.04 -4.10 4.50
C VAL A 16 1.36 -2.74 4.38
N TRP A 17 0.78 -2.27 5.48
CA TRP A 17 -0.03 -1.05 5.55
C TRP A 17 0.80 0.23 5.48
N GLU A 18 1.96 0.25 6.12
CA GLU A 18 2.90 1.37 6.06
C GLU A 18 3.87 1.24 4.88
N ASP A 19 4.80 2.18 4.74
CA ASP A 19 5.90 2.04 3.79
C ASP A 19 6.74 0.78 4.11
N ALA A 20 6.81 -0.13 3.14
CA ALA A 20 7.42 -1.44 3.28
C ALA A 20 8.95 -1.41 3.42
N THR A 21 9.59 -0.29 3.07
CA THR A 21 11.05 -0.09 3.14
C THR A 21 11.50 0.47 4.49
N THR A 22 10.58 1.13 5.21
CA THR A 22 10.84 1.73 6.52
C THR A 22 10.12 1.03 7.66
N LYS A 23 9.23 0.07 7.38
CA LYS A 23 8.45 -0.67 8.38
C LYS A 23 9.31 -1.19 9.53
N PHE A 24 8.98 -0.72 10.73
CA PHE A 24 9.58 -1.17 11.98
C PHE A 24 8.56 -2.02 12.73
N SER A 25 8.93 -3.25 13.09
CA SER A 25 8.00 -4.15 13.78
C SER A 25 8.77 -5.10 14.70
N TYR A 26 8.31 -5.21 15.94
CA TYR A 26 8.96 -5.99 17.01
C TYR A 26 10.44 -5.60 17.22
N GLY A 27 10.72 -4.29 17.31
CA GLY A 27 12.07 -3.80 17.60
C GLY A 27 13.07 -3.88 16.44
N THR A 28 12.64 -4.28 15.24
CA THR A 28 13.54 -4.46 14.07
C THR A 28 12.97 -3.83 12.81
N ARG A 29 13.84 -3.16 12.02
CA ARG A 29 13.51 -2.67 10.68
C ARG A 29 13.37 -3.85 9.73
N ARG A 30 12.22 -3.95 9.08
CA ARG A 30 11.90 -5.01 8.13
C ARG A 30 12.58 -4.73 6.80
N ARG A 31 13.01 -5.80 6.14
CA ARG A 31 13.76 -5.77 4.86
C ARG A 31 12.94 -6.43 3.77
N TYR A 32 11.66 -6.03 3.68
CA TYR A 32 10.67 -6.68 2.84
C TYR A 32 11.03 -6.63 1.35
N LEU A 33 11.47 -5.47 0.89
CA LEU A 33 11.73 -5.20 -0.53
C LEU A 33 13.23 -5.27 -0.90
N LEU A 34 14.07 -5.89 -0.07
CA LEU A 34 15.49 -6.11 -0.40
C LEU A 34 15.74 -7.40 -1.21
N GLY A 35 14.72 -7.91 -1.91
CA GLY A 35 14.82 -9.05 -2.83
C GLY A 35 14.87 -10.45 -2.18
N VAL A 36 14.87 -10.55 -0.85
CA VAL A 36 14.98 -11.84 -0.13
C VAL A 36 13.67 -12.25 0.56
N GLN A 37 12.71 -11.33 0.72
CA GLN A 37 11.52 -11.54 1.55
C GLN A 37 10.21 -11.46 0.78
N LEU A 38 9.94 -10.38 0.04
CA LEU A 38 8.72 -10.21 -0.75
C LEU A 38 9.06 -9.77 -2.16
N ASP A 39 8.26 -10.19 -3.13
CA ASP A 39 8.34 -9.67 -4.51
C ASP A 39 7.61 -8.32 -4.61
N SER A 40 6.50 -8.16 -3.86
CA SER A 40 5.66 -6.96 -3.89
C SER A 40 4.89 -6.79 -2.57
N VAL A 41 4.23 -5.64 -2.41
CA VAL A 41 3.33 -5.34 -1.29
C VAL A 41 2.03 -4.72 -1.77
N MET A 42 1.00 -4.84 -0.93
CA MET A 42 -0.24 -4.06 -1.04
C MET A 42 0.07 -2.58 -0.79
N ASN A 43 -0.06 -1.74 -1.81
CA ASN A 43 0.38 -0.35 -1.75
C ASN A 43 -0.67 0.56 -1.10
N TYR A 44 -0.89 0.37 0.20
CA TYR A 44 -1.78 1.21 1.01
C TYR A 44 -1.39 2.71 1.01
N PRO A 45 -0.10 3.11 1.02
CA PRO A 45 0.27 4.53 0.87
C PRO A 45 -0.25 5.16 -0.43
N PHE A 46 -0.21 4.42 -1.54
CA PHE A 46 -0.79 4.88 -2.79
C PHE A 46 -2.32 4.92 -2.74
N ALA A 47 -2.96 3.92 -2.14
CA ALA A 47 -4.40 3.90 -1.95
C ALA A 47 -4.90 5.12 -1.15
N GLU A 48 -4.15 5.53 -0.12
CA GLU A 48 -4.42 6.73 0.65
C GLU A 48 -4.27 7.98 -0.22
N ALA A 49 -3.13 8.13 -0.89
CA ALA A 49 -2.83 9.30 -1.72
C ALA A 49 -3.89 9.52 -2.81
N VAL A 50 -4.29 8.47 -3.53
CA VAL A 50 -5.26 8.59 -4.62
C VAL A 50 -6.69 8.86 -4.12
N THR A 51 -7.09 8.28 -2.99
CA THR A 51 -8.42 8.52 -2.43
C THR A 51 -8.52 9.92 -1.82
N ASP A 52 -7.48 10.38 -1.15
CA ASP A 52 -7.39 11.76 -0.63
C ASP A 52 -7.35 12.79 -1.75
N PHE A 53 -6.61 12.53 -2.83
CA PHE A 53 -6.60 13.40 -4.00
C PHE A 53 -7.97 13.47 -4.67
N ALA A 54 -8.63 12.33 -4.88
CA ALA A 54 -9.95 12.30 -5.49
C ALA A 54 -11.01 13.05 -4.66
N ARG A 55 -10.86 13.08 -3.34
CA ARG A 55 -11.76 13.80 -2.44
C ARG A 55 -11.47 15.30 -2.34
N ASN A 56 -10.20 15.66 -2.14
CA ASN A 56 -9.81 17.01 -1.75
C ASN A 56 -9.17 17.81 -2.89
N GLY A 57 -8.70 17.15 -3.96
CA GLY A 57 -8.17 17.79 -5.17
C GLY A 57 -6.79 18.45 -5.03
N VAL A 58 -6.04 18.20 -3.95
CA VAL A 58 -4.73 18.82 -3.70
C VAL A 58 -3.62 18.06 -4.43
N ALA A 59 -3.23 18.55 -5.60
CA ALA A 59 -2.30 17.87 -6.50
C ALA A 59 -0.88 17.76 -5.93
N GLU A 60 -0.41 18.79 -5.22
CA GLU A 60 0.93 18.84 -4.63
C GLU A 60 1.11 17.75 -3.55
N SER A 61 0.08 17.53 -2.74
CA SER A 61 0.09 16.47 -1.72
C SER A 61 0.08 15.08 -2.35
N PHE A 62 -0.65 14.90 -3.45
CA PHE A 62 -0.66 13.65 -4.20
C PHE A 62 0.70 13.35 -4.82
N GLU A 63 1.27 14.32 -5.55
CA GLU A 63 2.59 14.21 -6.17
C GLU A 63 3.66 13.87 -5.12
N SER A 64 3.70 14.60 -4.00
CA SER A 64 4.66 14.36 -2.93
C SER A 64 4.55 12.95 -2.35
N SER A 65 3.33 12.45 -2.16
CA SER A 65 3.10 11.08 -1.67
C SER A 65 3.59 10.02 -2.66
N VAL A 66 3.29 10.20 -3.94
CA VAL A 66 3.71 9.26 -5.00
C VAL A 66 5.23 9.28 -5.18
N MET A 67 5.84 10.46 -5.18
CA MET A 67 7.29 10.60 -5.30
C MET A 67 8.03 9.96 -4.12
N THR A 68 7.49 10.09 -2.90
CA THR A 68 8.04 9.39 -1.72
C THR A 68 8.07 7.88 -1.91
N ILE A 69 7.01 7.29 -2.48
CA ILE A 69 6.95 5.85 -2.78
C ILE A 69 8.01 5.48 -3.83
N ILE A 70 8.11 6.26 -4.92
CA ILE A 70 9.08 6.02 -5.99
C ILE A 70 10.53 6.12 -5.48
N GLU A 71 10.81 7.08 -4.62
CA GLU A 71 12.15 7.28 -4.05
C GLU A 71 12.56 6.16 -3.07
N ASN A 72 11.60 5.63 -2.31
CA ASN A 72 11.88 4.63 -1.30
C ASN A 72 12.01 3.21 -1.88
N TYR A 73 11.21 2.87 -2.89
CA TYR A 73 11.06 1.49 -3.35
C TYR A 73 12.05 1.17 -4.47
N PRO A 74 12.74 0.01 -4.43
CA PRO A 74 13.55 -0.45 -5.56
C PRO A 74 12.71 -0.59 -6.82
N LYS A 75 13.32 -0.35 -7.99
CA LYS A 75 12.63 -0.37 -9.28
C LYS A 75 11.88 -1.69 -9.53
N GLU A 76 12.51 -2.81 -9.18
CA GLU A 76 11.96 -4.14 -9.38
C GLU A 76 10.69 -4.35 -8.57
N ALA A 77 10.62 -3.80 -7.36
CA ALA A 77 9.41 -3.83 -6.53
C ALA A 77 8.34 -2.86 -7.07
N LEU A 78 8.74 -1.64 -7.47
CA LEU A 78 7.85 -0.63 -8.07
C LEU A 78 7.10 -1.17 -9.29
N ASP A 79 7.81 -1.87 -10.17
CA ASP A 79 7.25 -2.41 -11.43
C ASP A 79 6.14 -3.46 -11.20
N VAL A 80 6.04 -4.02 -9.99
CA VAL A 80 5.06 -5.07 -9.64
C VAL A 80 4.22 -4.71 -8.40
N LEU A 81 4.19 -3.44 -7.97
CA LEU A 81 3.38 -3.01 -6.82
C LEU A 81 1.88 -3.27 -7.03
N MET A 82 1.22 -3.80 -6.00
CA MET A 82 -0.23 -3.93 -6.02
C MET A 82 -0.89 -2.60 -5.65
N ASN A 83 -1.12 -1.77 -6.66
CA ASN A 83 -1.80 -0.49 -6.54
C ASN A 83 -3.33 -0.69 -6.49
N HIS A 84 -3.88 -0.77 -5.29
CA HIS A 84 -5.33 -0.80 -5.06
C HIS A 84 -5.85 0.56 -4.57
N ILE A 85 -7.17 0.74 -4.53
CA ILE A 85 -7.83 1.96 -3.99
C ILE A 85 -8.71 1.65 -2.77
N GLY A 86 -8.72 0.40 -2.32
CA GLY A 86 -9.45 -0.09 -1.17
C GLY A 86 -9.39 -1.63 -1.10
N THR A 87 -9.62 -2.19 0.07
CA THR A 87 -9.63 -3.64 0.32
C THR A 87 -10.88 -4.02 1.10
N HIS A 88 -10.97 -5.28 1.54
CA HIS A 88 -12.03 -5.71 2.46
C HIS A 88 -11.80 -5.25 3.92
N ASP A 89 -10.59 -4.78 4.23
CA ASP A 89 -10.19 -4.27 5.54
C ASP A 89 -10.25 -2.74 5.62
N THR A 90 -10.63 -2.07 4.53
CA THR A 90 -10.79 -0.61 4.47
C THR A 90 -12.22 -0.23 4.15
N GLU A 91 -12.55 1.04 4.36
CA GLU A 91 -13.76 1.63 3.79
C GLU A 91 -13.81 1.42 2.27
N ARG A 92 -15.03 1.29 1.74
CA ARG A 92 -15.24 1.30 0.29
C ARG A 92 -14.80 2.65 -0.28
N ALA A 93 -14.01 2.62 -1.36
CA ALA A 93 -13.45 3.83 -1.98
C ALA A 93 -14.51 4.89 -2.31
N ILE A 94 -15.71 4.48 -2.76
CA ILE A 94 -16.80 5.42 -3.07
C ILE A 94 -17.26 6.21 -1.83
N THR A 95 -17.35 5.55 -0.68
CA THR A 95 -17.70 6.19 0.60
C THR A 95 -16.57 7.10 1.06
N LYS A 96 -15.31 6.65 0.93
CA LYS A 96 -14.15 7.47 1.30
C LYS A 96 -14.05 8.77 0.49
N ILE A 97 -14.35 8.70 -0.81
CA ILE A 97 -14.23 9.83 -1.74
C ILE A 97 -15.45 10.76 -1.65
N ALA A 98 -16.67 10.22 -1.70
CA ALA A 98 -17.90 11.00 -1.87
C ALA A 98 -18.85 10.94 -0.67
N GLY A 99 -18.58 10.05 0.29
CA GLY A 99 -19.40 9.86 1.49
C GLY A 99 -19.08 10.83 2.62
N GLU A 100 -19.96 10.81 3.63
CA GLU A 100 -19.70 11.48 4.90
C GLU A 100 -18.43 10.91 5.55
N LYS A 101 -17.67 11.75 6.28
CA LYS A 101 -16.55 11.23 7.06
C LYS A 101 -17.07 10.21 8.06
N SER A 102 -16.50 9.01 8.05
CA SER A 102 -16.80 7.95 9.02
C SER A 102 -16.17 8.19 10.39
N ASP A 103 -15.66 9.40 10.66
CA ASP A 103 -15.06 9.75 11.94
C ASP A 103 -16.05 9.33 13.04
N TYR A 104 -15.63 8.40 13.91
CA TYR A 104 -16.42 7.81 15.00
C TYR A 104 -17.55 6.83 14.62
N ARG A 105 -17.55 6.23 13.42
CA ARG A 105 -18.54 5.22 12.99
C ARG A 105 -17.94 3.82 12.86
N ASP A 106 -18.70 2.81 13.31
CA ASP A 106 -18.26 1.41 13.37
C ASP A 106 -18.22 0.71 12.01
N ARG A 107 -17.60 -0.47 11.95
CA ARG A 107 -17.50 -1.34 10.75
C ARG A 107 -18.83 -1.67 10.07
N GLN A 108 -19.96 -1.56 10.76
CA GLN A 108 -21.29 -1.78 10.18
C GLN A 108 -21.76 -0.66 9.25
N TRP A 109 -21.08 0.49 9.27
CA TRP A 109 -21.44 1.67 8.49
C TRP A 109 -20.82 1.68 7.09
N GLN A 110 -19.78 0.87 6.84
CA GLN A 110 -18.99 0.80 5.60
C GLN A 110 -19.46 -0.33 4.67
#